data_AF-A0A2G4F037-F1
#
_entry.id   AF-A0A2G4F037-F1
#
_cell.length_a   1.000
_cell.length_b   1.000
_cell.length_c   1.000
_cell.angle_alpha   90.00
_cell.angle_beta   90.00
_cell.angle_gamma   90.00
#
_symmetry.space_group_name_H-M   'P 1'
#
loop_
_entity.id
_entity.type
_entity.pdbx_description
1 polymer ?
#
loop_
_entity_poly.entity_id
_entity_poly.type
_entity_poly.pdbx_seq_one_letter_code
_entity_poly.pdbx_strand_id
1 'polypeptide(L)'
;MTVANEQITKSISNSGLSNFRITVERLIELLDLEEEDEYGVLRPTEYAFRTAMKLVVEAYYSMGNSFPKCSTGTDDQGSITLDWTSLEPERTVRLFCPFSAEQPVDIYHHTKNENVVEDILSSSTLVYWLQWFNKI
;
A
#
# COMPACT_ATOMS: atom_id res chain seq x y z
N MET A 1 45.59 -28.54 12.59
CA MET A 1 44.30 -28.10 13.17
C MET A 1 43.74 -27.07 12.22
N THR A 2 42.71 -27.44 11.48
CA THR A 2 42.13 -26.60 10.42
C THR A 2 40.94 -25.86 11.01
N VAL A 3 40.98 -24.53 10.97
CA VAL A 3 39.90 -23.67 11.46
C VAL A 3 38.79 -23.69 10.42
N ALA A 4 37.61 -24.17 10.80
CA ALA A 4 36.42 -24.13 9.95
C ALA A 4 35.91 -22.67 9.90
N ASN A 5 35.90 -22.09 8.69
CA ASN A 5 35.20 -20.84 8.42
C ASN A 5 33.69 -21.13 8.41
N GLU A 6 32.99 -20.73 9.46
CA GLU A 6 31.53 -20.64 9.44
C GLU A 6 31.11 -19.52 8.47
N GLN A 7 30.56 -19.93 7.33
CA GLN A 7 29.83 -19.02 6.44
C GLN A 7 28.54 -18.60 7.14
N ILE A 8 28.52 -17.36 7.64
CA ILE A 8 27.31 -16.69 8.10
C ILE A 8 26.43 -16.45 6.86
N THR A 9 25.50 -17.36 6.59
CA THR A 9 24.37 -17.09 5.69
C THR A 9 23.53 -16.00 6.32
N LYS A 10 23.75 -14.74 5.89
CA LYS A 10 22.81 -13.64 6.07
C LYS A 10 21.44 -14.13 5.60
N SER A 11 20.50 -14.34 6.51
CA SER A 11 19.11 -14.61 6.15
C SER A 11 18.62 -13.44 5.30
N ILE A 12 18.40 -13.65 4.01
CA ILE A 12 17.77 -12.66 3.15
C ILE A 12 16.37 -12.46 3.72
N SER A 13 16.11 -11.30 4.33
CA SER A 13 14.80 -10.97 4.88
C SER A 13 13.80 -10.86 3.72
N ASN A 14 12.94 -11.86 3.55
CA ASN A 14 11.79 -11.83 2.61
C ASN A 14 10.64 -10.95 3.13
N SER A 15 10.97 -9.83 3.78
CA SER A 15 9.99 -8.93 4.39
C SER A 15 9.06 -8.32 3.34
N GLY A 16 9.59 -7.92 2.18
CA GLY A 16 8.76 -7.33 1.12
C GLY A 16 7.75 -8.29 0.52
N LEU A 17 8.12 -9.56 0.27
CA LEU A 17 7.17 -10.57 -0.20
C LEU A 17 6.05 -10.84 0.84
N SER A 18 6.42 -10.95 2.12
CA SER A 18 5.46 -11.12 3.20
C SER A 18 4.51 -9.91 3.30
N ASN A 19 5.06 -8.70 3.25
CA ASN A 19 4.30 -7.45 3.28
C ASN A 19 3.35 -7.33 2.09
N PHE A 20 3.81 -7.65 0.88
CA PHE A 20 3.00 -7.66 -0.32
C PHE A 20 1.84 -8.65 -0.19
N ARG A 21 2.12 -9.87 0.27
CA ARG A 21 1.09 -10.88 0.51
C ARG A 21 0.03 -10.38 1.51
N ILE A 22 0.44 -9.78 2.62
CA ILE A 22 -0.47 -9.20 3.61
C ILE A 22 -1.34 -8.10 2.97
N THR A 23 -0.76 -7.20 2.19
CA THR A 23 -1.52 -6.15 1.49
C THR A 23 -2.53 -6.73 0.50
N VAL A 24 -2.16 -7.77 -0.26
CA VAL A 24 -3.06 -8.43 -1.21
C VAL A 24 -4.20 -9.15 -0.48
N GLU A 25 -3.88 -9.90 0.59
CA GLU A 25 -4.89 -10.59 1.41
C GLU A 25 -5.92 -9.59 1.95
N ARG A 26 -5.47 -8.46 2.50
CA ARG A 26 -6.33 -7.39 3.00
C ARG A 26 -7.22 -6.75 1.93
N LEU A 27 -6.73 -6.60 0.70
CA LEU A 27 -7.56 -6.11 -0.41
C LEU A 27 -8.63 -7.13 -0.79
N ILE A 28 -8.30 -8.43 -0.79
CA ILE A 28 -9.26 -9.51 -1.09
C ILE A 28 -10.33 -9.58 0.01
N GLU A 29 -9.96 -9.42 1.29
CA GLU A 29 -10.90 -9.38 2.41
C GLU A 29 -11.98 -8.31 2.26
N LEU A 30 -11.69 -7.18 1.58
CA LEU A 30 -12.70 -6.16 1.28
C LEU A 30 -13.83 -6.67 0.37
N LEU A 31 -13.57 -7.68 -0.47
CA LEU A 31 -14.59 -8.28 -1.35
C LEU A 31 -15.55 -9.19 -0.59
N ASP A 32 -15.16 -9.68 0.59
CA ASP A 32 -15.98 -10.54 1.43
C ASP A 32 -17.00 -9.75 2.28
N LEU A 33 -16.89 -8.41 2.29
CA LEU A 33 -17.86 -7.53 2.95
C LEU A 33 -19.25 -7.60 2.27
N GLU A 34 -20.29 -7.28 3.03
CA GLU A 34 -21.63 -7.03 2.47
C GLU A 34 -21.55 -5.87 1.46
N GLU A 35 -22.52 -5.77 0.55
CA GLU A 35 -22.47 -4.73 -0.49
C GLU A 35 -22.67 -3.33 0.12
N GLU A 36 -23.68 -3.20 0.98
CA GLU A 36 -24.07 -1.95 1.63
C GLU A 36 -24.71 -2.22 2.99
N ASP A 37 -24.63 -1.25 3.89
CA ASP A 37 -25.39 -1.20 5.13
C ASP A 37 -26.17 0.13 5.24
N GLU A 38 -26.70 0.44 6.43
CA GLU A 38 -27.44 1.68 6.67
C GLU A 38 -26.59 2.97 6.56
N TYR A 39 -25.27 2.84 6.52
CA TYR A 39 -24.30 3.93 6.42
C TYR A 39 -23.68 4.07 5.02
N GLY A 40 -23.92 3.13 4.09
CA GLY A 40 -23.51 3.24 2.69
C GLY A 40 -22.86 1.96 2.17
N VAL A 41 -22.05 2.12 1.12
CA VAL A 41 -21.33 1.01 0.49
C VAL A 41 -20.22 0.51 1.41
N LEU A 42 -20.14 -0.80 1.62
CA LEU A 42 -19.07 -1.44 2.40
C LEU A 42 -18.03 -2.12 1.51
N ARG A 43 -18.48 -2.71 0.41
CA ARG A 43 -17.63 -3.41 -0.55
C ARG A 43 -17.07 -2.42 -1.58
N PRO A 44 -15.78 -2.49 -1.94
CA PRO A 44 -15.25 -1.60 -2.96
C PRO A 44 -15.88 -1.87 -4.33
N THR A 45 -16.00 -0.82 -5.12
CA THR A 45 -16.35 -0.95 -6.53
C THR A 45 -15.28 -1.75 -7.28
N GLU A 46 -15.69 -2.39 -8.39
CA GLU A 46 -14.76 -3.11 -9.26
C GLU A 46 -13.64 -2.19 -9.78
N TYR A 47 -13.96 -0.94 -10.09
CA TYR A 47 -12.99 0.05 -10.55
C TYR A 47 -11.93 0.35 -9.47
N ALA A 48 -12.35 0.64 -8.24
CA ALA A 48 -11.43 0.92 -7.13
C ALA A 48 -10.54 -0.29 -6.84
N PHE A 49 -11.11 -1.49 -6.79
CA PHE A 49 -10.37 -2.73 -6.53
C PHE A 49 -9.32 -3.03 -7.61
N ARG A 50 -9.70 -2.97 -8.90
CA ARG A 50 -8.76 -3.19 -10.01
C ARG A 50 -7.63 -2.17 -10.01
N THR A 51 -7.95 -0.91 -9.72
CA THR A 51 -6.98 0.18 -9.69
C THR A 51 -5.98 0.01 -8.54
N ALA A 52 -6.47 -0.23 -7.33
CA ALA A 52 -5.63 -0.51 -6.16
C ALA A 52 -4.72 -1.72 -6.42
N MET A 53 -5.28 -2.81 -6.98
CA MET A 53 -4.52 -4.03 -7.19
C MET A 53 -3.43 -3.90 -8.25
N LYS A 54 -3.74 -3.20 -9.35
CA LYS A 54 -2.73 -2.85 -10.36
C LYS A 54 -1.57 -2.06 -9.75
N LEU A 55 -1.85 -1.00 -9.00
CA LEU A 55 -0.83 -0.13 -8.42
C LEU A 55 0.04 -0.85 -7.39
N VAL A 56 -0.56 -1.68 -6.53
CA VAL A 56 0.16 -2.50 -5.54
C VAL A 56 1.08 -3.51 -6.21
N VAL A 57 0.60 -4.21 -7.25
CA VAL A 57 1.41 -5.19 -8.00
C VAL A 57 2.58 -4.51 -8.71
N GLU A 58 2.34 -3.40 -9.40
CA GLU A 58 3.39 -2.65 -10.09
C GLU A 58 4.43 -2.07 -9.11
N ALA A 59 3.98 -1.54 -7.97
CA ALA A 59 4.88 -1.04 -6.92
C ALA A 59 5.72 -2.17 -6.31
N TYR A 60 5.13 -3.34 -6.04
CA TYR A 60 5.87 -4.50 -5.56
C TYR A 60 6.90 -4.99 -6.58
N TYR A 61 6.55 -5.07 -7.87
CA TYR A 61 7.50 -5.44 -8.92
C TYR A 61 8.71 -4.49 -8.98
N SER A 62 8.50 -3.20 -8.71
CA SER A 62 9.56 -2.20 -8.68
C SER A 62 10.41 -2.24 -7.39
N MET A 63 9.79 -2.45 -6.24
CA MET A 63 10.44 -2.34 -4.93
C MET A 63 10.98 -3.67 -4.36
N GLY A 64 10.41 -4.80 -4.77
CA GLY A 64 10.75 -6.13 -4.25
C GLY A 64 10.75 -6.21 -2.72
N ASN A 65 11.89 -6.58 -2.14
CA ASN A 65 12.03 -6.76 -0.68
C ASN A 65 11.83 -5.48 0.14
N SER A 66 11.86 -4.31 -0.48
CA SER A 66 11.59 -3.04 0.19
C SER A 66 10.10 -2.68 0.24
N PHE A 67 9.20 -3.47 -0.32
CA PHE A 67 7.77 -3.15 -0.29
C PHE A 67 7.21 -3.15 1.15
N PRO A 68 6.64 -2.04 1.64
CA PRO A 68 6.04 -1.98 2.97
C PRO A 68 4.59 -2.47 2.97
N LYS A 69 4.15 -3.09 4.07
CA LYS A 69 2.74 -3.48 4.25
C LYS A 69 1.88 -2.24 4.57
N CYS A 70 0.61 -2.26 4.17
CA CYS A 70 -0.36 -1.20 4.50
C CYS A 70 -1.62 -1.77 5.14
N SER A 71 -2.36 -0.93 5.85
CA SER A 71 -3.79 -1.15 6.11
C SER A 71 -4.61 -0.77 4.89
N THR A 72 -5.83 -1.31 4.80
CA THR A 72 -6.78 -1.04 3.72
C THR A 72 -8.15 -0.71 4.31
N GLY A 73 -8.96 0.04 3.57
CA GLY A 73 -10.34 0.34 3.93
C GLY A 73 -11.18 0.73 2.73
N THR A 74 -12.49 0.76 2.94
CA THR A 74 -13.48 1.22 1.96
C THR A 74 -14.26 2.38 2.54
N ASP A 75 -14.56 3.39 1.72
CA ASP A 75 -15.45 4.49 2.10
C ASP A 75 -16.92 4.17 1.76
N ASP A 76 -17.83 5.07 2.13
CA ASP A 76 -19.28 4.93 1.95
C ASP A 76 -19.73 4.94 0.47
N GLN A 77 -18.81 5.14 -0.47
CA GLN A 77 -19.05 5.10 -1.92
C GLN A 77 -18.39 3.91 -2.61
N GLY A 78 -17.60 3.09 -1.90
CA GLY A 78 -16.88 1.97 -2.47
C GLY A 78 -15.51 2.33 -3.07
N SER A 79 -14.91 3.45 -2.68
CA SER A 79 -13.49 3.76 -2.93
C SER A 79 -12.60 2.89 -2.03
N ILE A 80 -11.31 2.81 -2.33
CA ILE A 80 -10.32 2.11 -1.49
C ILE A 80 -9.28 3.10 -0.97
N THR A 81 -8.97 3.02 0.32
CA THR A 81 -7.77 3.63 0.90
C THR A 81 -6.72 2.56 1.19
N LEU A 82 -5.45 2.88 0.94
CA LEU A 82 -4.30 2.11 1.40
C LEU A 82 -3.38 3.01 2.21
N ASP A 83 -3.14 2.65 3.47
CA ASP A 83 -2.45 3.48 4.46
C ASP A 83 -1.15 2.84 4.92
N TRP A 84 -0.03 3.53 4.69
CA TRP A 84 1.28 3.24 5.25
C TRP A 84 1.59 4.28 6.31
N THR A 85 1.66 3.87 7.57
CA THR A 85 1.90 4.75 8.72
C THR A 85 3.13 4.29 9.50
N SER A 86 3.93 5.26 9.95
CA SER A 86 5.06 5.06 10.86
C SER A 86 4.99 6.08 11.98
N LEU A 87 5.26 5.65 13.22
CA LEU A 87 5.26 6.52 14.41
C LEU A 87 6.60 7.24 14.60
N GLU A 88 7.71 6.58 14.23
CA GLU A 88 9.07 7.12 14.40
C GLU A 88 9.92 6.75 13.18
N PRO A 89 10.18 7.68 12.24
CA PRO A 89 9.63 9.04 12.18
C PRO A 89 8.12 9.05 11.86
N GLU A 90 7.39 10.06 12.37
CA GLU A 90 5.97 10.26 12.08
C GLU A 90 5.75 10.57 10.60
N ARG A 91 5.28 9.57 9.86
CA ARG A 91 5.03 9.65 8.42
C ARG A 91 3.81 8.84 8.03
N THR A 92 3.02 9.37 7.12
CA THR A 92 1.94 8.65 6.46
C THR A 92 2.05 8.81 4.96
N VAL A 93 1.83 7.72 4.23
CA VAL A 93 1.49 7.72 2.81
C VAL A 93 0.12 7.06 2.69
N ARG A 94 -0.82 7.72 2.05
CA ARG A 94 -2.17 7.22 1.78
C ARG A 94 -2.42 7.23 0.29
N LEU A 95 -2.70 6.07 -0.28
CA LEU A 95 -3.23 5.96 -1.63
C LEU A 95 -4.76 5.92 -1.56
N PHE A 96 -5.43 6.78 -2.35
CA PHE A 96 -6.88 6.79 -2.51
C PHE A 96 -7.23 6.40 -3.94
N CYS A 97 -7.91 5.26 -4.08
CA CYS A 97 -8.44 4.77 -5.36
C CYS A 97 -9.96 5.03 -5.36
N PRO A 98 -10.45 6.02 -6.12
CA PRO A 98 -11.86 6.41 -6.06
C PRO A 98 -12.77 5.31 -6.60
N PHE A 99 -14.05 5.37 -6.22
CA PHE A 99 -15.09 4.44 -6.68
C PHE A 99 -15.37 4.49 -8.19
N SER A 100 -14.92 5.53 -8.91
CA SER A 100 -15.11 5.65 -10.36
C SER A 100 -13.95 6.38 -11.06
N ALA A 101 -13.85 6.21 -12.38
CA ALA A 101 -12.84 6.86 -13.21
C ALA A 101 -13.05 8.36 -13.42
N GLU A 102 -14.14 8.93 -12.90
CA GLU A 102 -14.43 10.36 -12.99
C GLU A 102 -13.60 11.19 -11.99
N GLN A 103 -12.98 10.53 -11.02
CA GLN A 103 -12.09 11.14 -10.04
C GLN A 103 -10.66 10.61 -10.21
N PRO A 104 -9.64 11.44 -9.98
CA PRO A 104 -8.25 11.00 -10.02
C PRO A 104 -7.94 10.01 -8.89
N VAL A 105 -6.97 9.14 -9.13
CA VAL A 105 -6.34 8.39 -8.04
C VAL A 105 -5.37 9.34 -7.35
N ASP A 106 -5.50 9.50 -6.04
CA ASP A 106 -4.70 10.46 -5.30
C ASP A 106 -3.73 9.79 -4.35
N ILE A 107 -2.59 10.43 -4.11
CA ILE A 107 -1.71 10.08 -3.01
C ILE A 107 -1.54 11.27 -2.07
N TYR A 108 -1.77 11.00 -0.79
CA TYR A 108 -1.55 11.93 0.30
C TYR A 108 -0.29 11.49 1.01
N HIS A 109 0.58 12.44 1.32
CA HIS A 109 1.67 12.18 2.24
C HIS A 109 1.70 13.25 3.33
N HIS A 110 1.95 12.78 4.55
CA HIS A 110 1.92 13.58 5.75
C HIS A 110 3.20 13.35 6.54
N THR A 111 3.76 14.45 7.04
CA THR A 111 4.69 14.49 8.17
C THR A 111 4.14 15.46 9.20
N LYS A 112 4.71 15.46 10.41
CA LYS A 112 4.37 16.43 11.46
C LYS A 112 4.26 17.90 10.98
N ASN A 113 5.02 18.29 9.96
CA ASN A 113 5.13 19.68 9.49
C ASN A 113 4.52 19.92 8.11
N GLU A 114 4.11 18.88 7.38
CA GLU A 114 3.77 19.00 5.96
C GLU A 114 2.65 18.04 5.56
N ASN A 115 1.74 18.55 4.74
CA ASN A 115 0.66 17.81 4.10
C ASN A 115 0.66 18.14 2.61
N VAL A 116 0.73 17.12 1.77
CA VAL A 116 0.71 17.29 0.32
C VAL A 116 -0.17 16.21 -0.28
N VAL A 117 -0.87 16.60 -1.34
CA VAL A 117 -1.73 15.74 -2.15
C VAL A 117 -1.30 15.89 -3.60
N GLU A 118 -1.18 14.78 -4.30
CA GLU A 118 -0.90 14.77 -5.73
C GLU A 118 -1.63 13.60 -6.42
N ASP A 119 -2.01 13.84 -7.68
CA ASP A 119 -2.62 12.82 -8.52
C ASP A 119 -1.58 11.76 -8.92
N ILE A 120 -1.96 10.49 -8.85
CA ILE A 120 -1.19 9.38 -9.41
C ILE A 120 -1.47 9.27 -10.91
N LEU A 121 -0.48 9.68 -11.69
CA LEU A 121 -0.47 9.45 -13.14
C LEU A 121 0.10 8.08 -13.51
N SER A 122 0.89 7.46 -12.64
CA SER A 122 1.44 6.11 -12.82
C SER A 122 1.98 5.52 -11.51
N SER A 123 2.21 4.21 -11.47
CA SER A 123 2.78 3.51 -10.29
C SER A 123 4.16 4.03 -9.85
N SER A 124 4.92 4.74 -10.70
CA SER A 124 6.19 5.33 -10.30
C SER A 124 6.04 6.37 -9.19
N THR A 125 4.91 7.09 -9.19
CA THR A 125 4.58 8.07 -8.12
C THR A 125 4.41 7.36 -6.79
N LEU A 126 3.64 6.27 -6.76
CA LEU A 126 3.49 5.43 -5.57
C LEU A 126 4.85 4.89 -5.09
N VAL A 127 5.65 4.33 -6.00
CA VAL A 127 6.99 3.81 -5.68
C VAL A 127 7.87 4.88 -5.05
N TYR A 128 7.88 6.10 -5.60
CA TYR A 128 8.66 7.21 -5.06
C TYR A 128 8.28 7.50 -3.60
N TRP A 129 6.99 7.62 -3.30
CA TRP A 129 6.53 7.91 -1.94
C TRP A 129 6.74 6.75 -0.97
N LEU A 130 6.59 5.50 -1.41
CA LEU A 130 6.90 4.34 -0.57
C LEU A 130 8.40 4.21 -0.30
N GLN A 131 9.26 4.58 -1.26
CA GLN A 131 10.69 4.68 -1.04
C GLN A 131 11.03 5.80 -0.05
N TRP A 132 10.39 6.97 -0.16
CA TRP A 132 10.51 8.04 0.81
C TRP A 132 10.05 7.60 2.21
N PHE A 133 8.93 6.90 2.31
CA PHE A 133 8.38 6.35 3.55
C PHE A 133 9.39 5.42 4.24
N ASN A 134 10.06 4.56 3.49
CA ASN A 134 11.05 3.61 3.99
C ASN A 134 12.39 4.22 4.43
N LYS A 135 12.68 5.50 4.13
CA LYS A 135 13.94 6.13 4.54
C LYS A 135 13.96 6.30 6.06
N ILE A 136 14.67 5.41 6.75
CA ILE A 136 15.00 5.55 8.17
C ILE A 136 16.08 6.62 8.32
#